data_AF-A0A9E4C161-F1
#
_entry.id   AF-A0A9E4C161-F1
#
_cell.length_a   1.000
_cell.length_b   1.000
_cell.length_c   1.000
_cell.angle_alpha   90.00
_cell.angle_beta   90.00
_cell.angle_gamma   90.00
#
_symmetry.space_group_name_H-M   'P 1'
#
loop_
_entity.id
_entity.type
_entity.pdbx_description
1 polymer ?
#
loop_
_entity_poly.entity_id
_entity_poly.type
_entity_poly.pdbx_seq_one_letter_code
_entity_poly.pdbx_strand_id
1 'polypeptide(L)'
;EFHEYVNPERSIAREATRVHGIRTSDLLDKPRFEEIADALLAFLKDARVLIHNASFDQAFIDMELRRCERPERLESVTSEIVDTAAMAARDSATKRAGLDHLCKRYGIDISGRKLHGALKDASLLASVYLKMTGGQLDIFGSGEGPSVSLDVGPASVIRKDRTPVVIRATPEELALHEAYMQAMESEMRTDAADS
;
A
#
# COMPACT_ATOMS: atom_id res chain seq x y z
N GLU A 1 -7.30 15.66 -7.90
CA GLU A 1 -7.98 14.43 -8.36
C GLU A 1 -8.27 14.59 -9.84
N PHE A 2 -8.07 13.54 -10.65
CA PHE A 2 -8.40 13.53 -12.08
C PHE A 2 -9.31 12.32 -12.32
N HIS A 3 -10.50 12.54 -12.87
CA HIS A 3 -11.47 11.48 -13.12
C HIS A 3 -12.32 11.84 -14.32
N GLU A 4 -12.18 11.06 -15.39
CA GLU A 4 -12.88 11.25 -16.64
C GLU A 4 -13.50 9.93 -17.10
N TYR A 5 -14.69 10.02 -17.70
CA TYR A 5 -15.25 8.94 -18.51
C TYR A 5 -14.88 9.16 -19.97
N VAL A 6 -14.52 8.10 -20.68
CA VAL A 6 -14.06 8.18 -22.06
C VAL A 6 -14.98 7.38 -22.97
N ASN A 7 -15.36 7.97 -24.10
CA ASN A 7 -16.04 7.24 -25.17
C ASN A 7 -15.04 6.28 -25.84
N PRO A 8 -15.27 4.95 -25.77
CA PRO A 8 -14.32 3.98 -26.32
C PRO A 8 -14.44 3.82 -27.84
N GLU A 9 -15.41 4.49 -28.49
CA GLU A 9 -15.70 4.38 -29.93
C GLU A 9 -16.01 2.95 -30.41
N ARG A 10 -16.33 2.06 -29.47
CA ARG A 10 -16.67 0.65 -29.70
C ARG A 10 -17.66 0.15 -28.66
N SER A 11 -18.23 -1.01 -28.91
CA SER A 11 -19.07 -1.67 -27.91
C SER A 11 -18.24 -2.21 -26.74
N ILE A 12 -18.76 -2.03 -25.52
CA ILE A 12 -18.22 -2.65 -24.31
C ILE A 12 -18.69 -4.09 -24.25
N ALA A 13 -17.76 -5.01 -23.96
CA ALA A 13 -18.08 -6.42 -23.76
C ALA A 13 -18.98 -6.61 -22.53
N ARG A 14 -19.97 -7.50 -22.61
CA ARG A 14 -20.90 -7.76 -21.50
C ARG A 14 -20.20 -8.15 -20.19
N GLU A 15 -19.05 -8.82 -20.29
CA GLU A 15 -18.26 -9.18 -19.12
C GLU A 15 -17.73 -7.97 -18.36
N ALA A 16 -17.17 -6.98 -19.07
CA ALA A 16 -16.70 -5.74 -18.47
C ALA A 16 -17.86 -4.99 -17.81
N THR A 17 -19.01 -4.86 -18.48
CA THR A 17 -20.22 -4.26 -17.91
C THR A 17 -20.67 -4.96 -16.61
N ARG A 18 -20.47 -6.27 -16.45
CA ARG A 18 -20.79 -6.95 -15.17
C ARG A 18 -19.86 -6.55 -14.03
N VAL A 19 -18.62 -6.16 -14.32
CA VAL A 19 -17.61 -5.80 -13.31
C VAL A 19 -17.77 -4.35 -12.86
N HIS A 20 -17.88 -3.42 -13.81
CA HIS A 20 -17.91 -1.98 -13.53
C HIS A 20 -19.29 -1.34 -13.67
N GLY A 21 -20.28 -2.02 -14.27
CA GLY A 21 -21.65 -1.54 -14.40
C GLY A 21 -21.87 -0.45 -15.45
N ILE A 22 -20.85 -0.11 -16.24
CA ILE A 22 -20.93 0.92 -17.28
C ILE A 22 -21.36 0.26 -18.59
N ARG A 23 -22.39 0.83 -19.22
CA ARG A 23 -22.87 0.40 -20.54
C ARG A 23 -22.30 1.33 -21.60
N THR A 24 -22.21 0.83 -22.84
CA THR A 24 -21.79 1.65 -24.00
C THR A 24 -22.61 2.94 -24.11
N SER A 25 -23.92 2.88 -23.83
CA SER A 25 -24.82 4.04 -23.88
C SER A 25 -24.45 5.16 -22.92
N ASP A 26 -23.80 4.83 -21.80
CA ASP A 26 -23.47 5.80 -20.74
C ASP A 26 -22.21 6.63 -21.09
N LEU A 27 -21.50 6.24 -22.17
CA LEU A 27 -20.24 6.82 -22.62
C LEU A 27 -20.33 7.52 -23.99
N LEU A 28 -21.48 7.48 -24.67
CA LEU A 28 -21.60 8.03 -26.03
C LEU A 28 -21.42 9.55 -26.09
N ASP A 29 -21.82 10.25 -25.02
CA ASP A 29 -21.73 11.70 -24.85
C ASP A 29 -20.43 12.16 -24.18
N LYS A 30 -19.53 11.22 -23.86
CA LYS A 30 -18.27 11.50 -23.17
C LYS A 30 -17.15 11.82 -24.15
N PRO A 31 -16.12 12.58 -23.73
CA PRO A 31 -14.99 12.89 -24.59
C PRO A 31 -14.27 11.60 -25.02
N ARG A 32 -13.63 11.66 -26.19
CA ARG A 32 -12.70 10.64 -26.66
C ARG A 32 -11.38 10.74 -25.90
N PHE A 33 -10.56 9.70 -25.99
CA PHE A 33 -9.24 9.71 -25.35
C PHE A 33 -8.36 10.86 -25.86
N GLU A 34 -8.42 11.15 -27.16
CA GLU A 34 -7.66 12.24 -27.79
C GLU A 34 -7.93 13.60 -27.15
N GLU A 35 -9.16 13.84 -26.69
CA GLU A 35 -9.60 15.11 -26.11
C GLU A 35 -9.10 15.29 -24.67
N ILE A 36 -8.83 14.20 -23.96
CA ILE A 36 -8.36 14.23 -22.56
C ILE A 36 -6.85 13.92 -22.42
N ALA A 37 -6.19 13.45 -23.48
CA ALA A 37 -4.83 12.95 -23.43
C ALA A 37 -3.85 14.00 -22.87
N ASP A 38 -3.92 15.25 -23.32
CA ASP A 38 -3.06 16.33 -22.83
C ASP A 38 -3.27 16.61 -21.34
N ALA A 39 -4.53 16.66 -20.90
CA ALA A 39 -4.85 16.90 -19.49
C ALA A 39 -4.37 15.75 -18.61
N LEU A 40 -4.51 14.51 -19.07
CA LEU A 40 -4.02 13.32 -18.39
C LEU A 40 -2.48 13.33 -18.27
N LEU A 41 -1.77 13.58 -19.37
CA LEU A 41 -0.31 13.64 -19.36
C LEU A 41 0.21 14.78 -18.48
N ALA A 42 -0.42 15.94 -18.52
CA ALA A 42 -0.09 17.05 -17.63
C ALA A 42 -0.31 16.71 -16.15
N PHE A 43 -1.38 15.97 -15.83
CA PHE A 43 -1.67 15.51 -14.48
C PHE A 43 -0.65 14.48 -13.97
N LEU A 44 -0.16 13.61 -14.86
CA LEU A 44 0.80 12.54 -14.52
C LEU A 44 2.26 12.97 -14.60
N LYS A 45 2.53 14.17 -15.14
CA LYS A 45 3.89 14.67 -15.36
C LYS A 45 4.70 14.70 -14.06
N ASP A 46 5.88 14.08 -14.10
CA ASP A 46 6.84 13.96 -12.99
C ASP A 46 6.25 13.29 -11.72
N ALA A 47 5.07 12.69 -11.82
CA ALA A 47 4.38 12.07 -10.70
C ALA A 47 4.87 10.64 -10.47
N ARG A 48 4.85 10.21 -9.20
CA ARG A 48 4.93 8.81 -8.82
C ARG A 48 3.56 8.18 -8.96
N VAL A 49 3.41 7.26 -9.91
CA VAL A 49 2.12 6.66 -10.25
C VAL A 49 2.02 5.27 -9.66
N LEU A 50 1.06 5.08 -8.78
CA LEU A 50 0.76 3.80 -8.15
C LEU A 50 -0.32 3.08 -8.95
N ILE A 51 -0.02 1.88 -9.44
CA ILE A 51 -0.97 1.06 -10.20
C ILE A 51 -0.99 -0.35 -9.62
N HIS A 52 -2.15 -1.00 -9.64
CA HIS A 52 -2.30 -2.39 -9.21
C HIS A 52 -2.32 -3.30 -10.43
N ASN A 53 -1.25 -4.10 -10.62
CA ASN A 53 -0.98 -4.82 -11.87
C ASN A 53 -0.65 -3.84 -13.02
N ALA A 54 0.40 -3.05 -12.82
CA ALA A 54 0.74 -1.90 -13.67
C ALA A 54 0.90 -2.21 -15.16
N SER A 55 1.30 -3.44 -15.50
CA SER A 55 1.43 -3.89 -16.90
C SER A 55 0.15 -3.73 -17.71
N PHE A 56 -1.02 -3.86 -17.09
CA PHE A 56 -2.31 -3.74 -17.75
C PHE A 56 -2.60 -2.29 -18.13
N ASP A 57 -2.64 -1.39 -17.14
CA ASP A 57 -2.98 0.02 -17.37
C ASP A 57 -1.94 0.73 -18.23
N GLN A 58 -0.64 0.43 -18.05
CA GLN A 58 0.42 0.97 -18.90
C GLN A 58 0.21 0.59 -20.37
N ALA A 59 -0.08 -0.69 -20.64
CA ALA A 59 -0.31 -1.15 -22.01
C ALA A 59 -1.54 -0.48 -22.64
N PHE A 60 -2.60 -0.23 -21.85
CA PHE A 60 -3.78 0.49 -22.31
C PHE A 60 -3.46 1.95 -22.63
N ILE A 61 -2.84 2.68 -21.71
CA ILE A 61 -2.52 4.11 -21.88
C ILE A 61 -1.56 4.28 -23.07
N ASP A 62 -0.49 3.48 -23.16
CA ASP A 62 0.46 3.54 -24.27
C ASP A 62 -0.17 3.16 -25.62
N MET A 63 -1.16 2.28 -25.64
CA MET A 63 -1.90 1.95 -26.87
C MET A 63 -2.77 3.12 -27.31
N GLU A 64 -3.51 3.75 -26.40
CA GLU A 64 -4.37 4.89 -26.75
C GLU A 64 -3.56 6.13 -27.13
N LEU A 65 -2.44 6.41 -26.45
CA LEU A 65 -1.49 7.45 -26.87
C LEU A 65 -0.99 7.25 -28.30
N ARG A 66 -0.59 6.00 -28.64
CA ARG A 66 -0.16 5.67 -30.01
C ARG A 66 -1.27 5.87 -31.05
N ARG A 67 -2.54 5.58 -30.71
CA ARG A 67 -3.67 5.82 -31.61
C ARG A 67 -3.94 7.31 -31.83
N CYS A 68 -3.65 8.15 -30.84
CA CYS A 68 -3.70 9.60 -30.94
C CYS A 68 -2.43 10.21 -31.55
N GLU A 69 -1.56 9.40 -32.17
CA GLU A 69 -0.28 9.82 -32.78
C GLU A 69 0.64 10.56 -31.80
N ARG A 70 0.50 10.28 -30.50
CA ARG A 70 1.36 10.82 -29.44
C ARG A 70 2.63 9.97 -29.31
N PRO A 71 3.84 10.57 -29.40
CA PRO A 71 5.09 9.82 -29.27
C PRO A 71 5.42 9.40 -27.84
N GLU A 72 4.80 10.02 -26.84
CA GLU A 72 5.07 9.76 -25.43
C GLU A 72 4.59 8.36 -24.99
N ARG A 73 5.36 7.77 -24.08
CA ARG A 73 4.95 6.60 -23.28
C ARG A 73 4.64 7.06 -21.86
N LEU A 74 3.78 6.35 -21.15
CA LEU A 74 3.47 6.68 -19.76
C LEU A 74 4.74 6.73 -18.88
N GLU A 75 5.66 5.80 -19.08
CA GLU A 75 6.96 5.75 -18.40
C GLU A 75 7.85 6.97 -18.69
N SER A 76 7.70 7.61 -19.86
CA SER A 76 8.52 8.77 -20.24
C SER A 76 8.02 10.09 -19.63
N VAL A 77 6.78 10.12 -19.15
CA VAL A 77 6.13 11.32 -18.59
C VAL A 77 6.10 11.31 -17.07
N THR A 78 6.14 10.12 -16.46
CA THR A 78 6.07 9.91 -15.01
C THR A 78 7.47 9.82 -14.41
N SER A 79 7.62 10.14 -13.12
CA SER A 79 8.92 9.96 -12.44
C SER A 79 9.17 8.52 -12.04
N GLU A 80 8.13 7.80 -11.64
CA GLU A 80 8.20 6.40 -11.25
C GLU A 80 6.81 5.74 -11.42
N ILE A 81 6.78 4.52 -11.95
CA ILE A 81 5.58 3.68 -11.94
C ILE A 81 5.80 2.53 -10.96
N VAL A 82 4.89 2.41 -10.00
CA VAL A 82 4.96 1.41 -8.94
C VAL A 82 3.85 0.40 -9.12
N ASP A 83 4.22 -0.87 -9.34
CA ASP A 83 3.27 -1.97 -9.33
C ASP A 83 3.05 -2.49 -7.91
N THR A 84 1.94 -2.05 -7.33
CA THR A 84 1.53 -2.43 -5.97
C THR A 84 1.14 -3.91 -5.84
N ALA A 85 0.71 -4.57 -6.93
CA ALA A 85 0.44 -6.01 -6.91
C ALA A 85 1.74 -6.79 -6.80
N ALA A 86 2.77 -6.39 -7.55
CA ALA A 86 4.11 -6.94 -7.44
C ALA A 86 4.73 -6.66 -6.07
N MET A 87 4.54 -5.46 -5.51
CA MET A 87 4.95 -5.15 -4.14
C MET A 87 4.29 -6.08 -3.12
N ALA A 88 2.97 -6.27 -3.22
CA ALA A 88 2.21 -7.15 -2.34
C ALA A 88 2.63 -8.63 -2.48
N ALA A 89 2.96 -9.08 -3.69
CA ALA A 89 3.40 -10.45 -3.93
C ALA A 89 4.80 -10.76 -3.35
N ARG A 90 5.65 -9.73 -3.15
CA ARG A 90 6.97 -9.88 -2.51
C ARG A 90 6.88 -10.02 -0.99
N ASP A 91 5.79 -9.55 -0.38
CA ASP A 91 5.53 -9.76 1.04
C ASP A 91 5.16 -11.24 1.27
N SER A 92 6.06 -11.98 1.93
CA SER A 92 5.89 -13.40 2.23
C SER A 92 4.65 -13.69 3.09
N ALA A 93 4.15 -12.68 3.81
CA ALA A 93 2.94 -12.80 4.60
C ALA A 93 1.66 -12.63 3.75
N THR A 94 1.77 -12.18 2.49
CA THR A 94 0.64 -11.91 1.60
C THR A 94 0.46 -13.03 0.57
N LYS A 95 -0.42 -14.00 0.88
CA LYS A 95 -0.72 -15.16 0.00
C LYS A 95 -1.50 -14.81 -1.27
N ARG A 96 -2.20 -13.67 -1.27
CA ARG A 96 -3.06 -13.21 -2.37
C ARG A 96 -2.89 -11.71 -2.55
N ALA A 97 -2.43 -11.31 -3.73
CA ALA A 97 -2.08 -9.93 -4.03
C ALA A 97 -3.21 -9.11 -4.68
N GLY A 98 -4.45 -9.62 -4.76
CA GLY A 98 -5.56 -8.86 -5.36
C GLY A 98 -6.05 -7.73 -4.44
N LEU A 99 -6.43 -6.59 -5.01
CA LEU A 99 -6.84 -5.39 -4.27
C LEU A 99 -7.88 -5.65 -3.15
N ASP A 100 -8.94 -6.42 -3.43
CA ASP A 100 -9.95 -6.78 -2.42
C ASP A 100 -9.38 -7.57 -1.23
N HIS A 101 -8.41 -8.45 -1.50
CA HIS A 101 -7.74 -9.21 -0.45
C HIS A 101 -6.85 -8.31 0.41
N LEU A 102 -6.17 -7.36 -0.22
CA LEU A 102 -5.37 -6.37 0.49
C LEU A 102 -6.24 -5.44 1.34
N CYS A 103 -7.37 -4.95 0.81
CA CYS A 103 -8.31 -4.14 1.58
C CYS A 103 -8.79 -4.87 2.84
N LYS A 104 -9.20 -6.14 2.70
CA LYS A 104 -9.61 -6.98 3.84
C LYS A 104 -8.48 -7.19 4.85
N ARG A 105 -7.26 -7.46 4.38
CA ARG A 105 -6.08 -7.68 5.23
C ARG A 105 -5.74 -6.44 6.07
N TYR A 106 -5.86 -5.25 5.49
CA TYR A 106 -5.53 -3.99 6.15
C TYR A 106 -6.72 -3.34 6.87
N GLY A 107 -7.87 -4.02 6.95
CA GLY A 107 -9.07 -3.51 7.63
C GLY A 107 -9.70 -2.29 6.93
N ILE A 108 -9.51 -2.17 5.62
CA ILE A 108 -10.07 -1.08 4.81
C ILE A 108 -11.49 -1.48 4.38
N ASP A 109 -12.45 -0.62 4.67
CA ASP A 109 -13.85 -0.87 4.32
C ASP A 109 -14.08 -0.80 2.81
N ILE A 110 -14.72 -1.84 2.28
CA ILE A 110 -15.12 -1.98 0.87
C ILE A 110 -16.65 -1.96 0.70
N SER A 111 -17.42 -1.70 1.76
CA SER A 111 -18.90 -1.74 1.76
C SER A 111 -19.53 -0.78 0.73
N GLY A 112 -18.87 0.34 0.45
CA GLY A 112 -19.26 1.31 -0.59
C GLY A 112 -18.96 0.88 -2.04
N ARG A 113 -18.34 -0.30 -2.24
CA ARG A 113 -17.87 -0.82 -3.53
C ARG A 113 -18.82 -1.92 -4.06
N LYS A 114 -20.03 -1.55 -4.47
CA LYS A 114 -20.94 -2.49 -5.15
C LYS A 114 -20.48 -2.84 -6.58
N LEU A 115 -19.75 -1.95 -7.23
CA LEU A 115 -19.18 -2.10 -8.57
C LEU A 115 -17.74 -1.53 -8.58
N HIS A 116 -16.89 -2.07 -9.46
CA HIS A 116 -15.54 -1.55 -9.66
C HIS A 116 -15.63 -0.20 -10.38
N GLY A 117 -15.08 0.85 -9.78
CA GLY A 117 -15.04 2.18 -10.38
C GLY A 117 -13.64 2.75 -10.20
N ALA A 118 -13.06 3.28 -11.28
CA ALA A 118 -11.67 3.72 -11.31
C ALA A 118 -11.32 4.65 -10.14
N LEU A 119 -12.19 5.63 -9.84
CA LEU A 119 -11.96 6.56 -8.73
C LEU A 119 -11.95 5.89 -7.35
N LYS A 120 -12.92 5.01 -7.09
CA LYS A 120 -12.99 4.27 -5.81
C LYS A 120 -11.81 3.33 -5.67
N ASP A 121 -11.44 2.65 -6.75
CA ASP A 121 -10.34 1.70 -6.77
C ASP A 121 -9.00 2.41 -6.56
N ALA A 122 -8.80 3.59 -7.15
CA ALA A 122 -7.64 4.45 -6.90
C ALA A 122 -7.57 4.90 -5.42
N SER A 123 -8.71 5.26 -4.82
CA SER A 123 -8.78 5.67 -3.41
C SER A 123 -8.48 4.51 -2.45
N LEU A 124 -9.00 3.32 -2.74
CA LEU A 124 -8.71 2.10 -1.99
C LEU A 124 -7.24 1.70 -2.14
N LEU A 125 -6.70 1.79 -3.36
CA LEU A 125 -5.30 1.51 -3.63
C LEU A 125 -4.37 2.44 -2.85
N ALA A 126 -4.67 3.74 -2.79
CA ALA A 126 -3.92 4.69 -1.98
C ALA A 126 -3.94 4.29 -0.49
N SER A 127 -5.10 3.92 0.04
CA SER A 127 -5.25 3.47 1.42
C SER A 127 -4.45 2.20 1.71
N VAL A 128 -4.51 1.21 0.80
CA VAL A 128 -3.73 -0.03 0.86
C VAL A 128 -2.24 0.27 0.81
N TYR A 129 -1.79 1.10 -0.14
CA TYR A 129 -0.39 1.46 -0.29
C TYR A 129 0.16 2.14 0.95
N LEU A 130 -0.60 3.08 1.55
CA LEU A 130 -0.23 3.72 2.81
C LEU A 130 -0.12 2.72 3.97
N LYS A 131 -0.98 1.69 4.03
CA LYS A 131 -0.87 0.64 5.06
C LYS A 131 0.29 -0.32 4.79
N MET A 132 0.57 -0.62 3.53
CA MET A 132 1.70 -1.47 3.11
C MET A 132 3.04 -0.79 3.39
N THR A 133 3.15 0.51 3.15
CA THR A 133 4.40 1.28 3.30
C THR A 133 4.52 2.01 4.64
N GLY A 134 3.40 2.22 5.33
CA GLY A 134 3.34 2.87 6.64
C GLY A 134 3.65 1.95 7.82
N GLY A 135 4.01 0.69 7.57
CA GLY A 135 4.38 -0.28 8.61
C GLY A 135 5.76 -0.01 9.21
N GLN A 136 5.86 1.02 10.06
CA GLN A 136 6.44 1.05 11.42
C GLN A 136 6.47 2.51 11.92
N LEU A 137 5.29 3.10 12.17
CA LEU A 137 5.14 4.14 13.21
C LEU A 137 5.02 3.52 14.61
N ASP A 138 5.35 2.23 14.75
CA ASP A 138 5.68 1.55 16.01
C ASP A 138 7.05 2.01 16.57
N ILE A 139 7.45 3.26 16.28
CA ILE A 139 8.42 4.02 17.07
C ILE A 139 7.78 4.47 18.40
N PHE A 140 6.44 4.51 18.49
CA PHE A 140 5.72 4.91 19.71
C PHE A 140 4.96 3.77 20.39
N GLY A 141 5.44 2.53 20.23
CA GLY A 141 5.13 1.41 21.11
C GLY A 141 6.25 1.20 22.14
N SER A 142 6.27 2.03 23.18
CA SER A 142 6.96 1.82 24.47
C SER A 142 8.44 1.36 24.41
N GLY A 143 9.35 2.22 23.97
CA GLY A 143 10.79 2.03 24.20
C GLY A 143 11.62 3.17 23.59
N GLU A 144 12.28 3.95 24.42
CA GLU A 144 13.12 5.10 24.04
C GLU A 144 14.28 4.72 23.09
N GLY A 145 14.50 5.50 22.01
CA GLY A 145 15.78 5.51 21.26
C GLY A 145 15.70 5.89 19.77
N PRO A 146 16.72 6.55 19.18
CA PRO A 146 16.53 7.56 18.13
C PRO A 146 16.50 7.05 16.68
N SER A 147 15.87 7.87 15.85
CA SER A 147 15.72 7.79 14.38
C SER A 147 17.03 7.76 13.61
N VAL A 148 17.13 6.93 12.57
CA VAL A 148 18.15 7.08 11.51
C VAL A 148 17.59 6.70 10.14
N SER A 149 17.92 7.54 9.16
CA SER A 149 17.50 7.54 7.76
C SER A 149 18.11 6.41 6.91
N LEU A 150 17.45 6.15 5.77
CA LEU A 150 17.71 5.07 4.80
C LEU A 150 19.13 5.01 4.22
N ASP A 151 19.61 3.76 4.01
CA ASP A 151 20.34 3.36 2.82
C ASP A 151 20.00 1.89 2.48
N VAL A 152 19.50 1.64 1.27
CA VAL A 152 19.02 0.31 0.81
C VAL A 152 20.07 -0.28 -0.13
N GLY A 153 21.01 -1.03 0.44
CA GLY A 153 21.84 -1.99 -0.30
C GLY A 153 21.24 -3.40 -0.28
N PRO A 154 21.63 -4.31 -1.20
CA PRO A 154 21.21 -5.70 -1.13
C PRO A 154 21.61 -6.27 0.23
N ALA A 155 20.69 -6.99 0.88
CA ALA A 155 20.86 -7.55 2.21
C ALA A 155 22.05 -8.55 2.25
N SER A 156 23.26 -8.02 2.42
CA SER A 156 24.40 -8.77 2.90
C SER A 156 24.14 -9.06 4.36
N VAL A 157 23.94 -10.33 4.70
CA VAL A 157 23.97 -10.77 6.09
C VAL A 157 25.38 -10.51 6.60
N ILE A 158 25.57 -9.36 7.26
CA ILE A 158 26.84 -9.04 7.93
C ILE A 158 26.95 -10.01 9.11
N ARG A 159 27.52 -11.20 8.88
CA ARG A 159 28.06 -12.04 9.94
C ARG A 159 29.33 -11.36 10.44
N LYS A 160 29.17 -10.29 11.22
CA LYS A 160 30.28 -9.74 11.99
C LYS A 160 30.46 -10.70 13.15
N ASP A 161 31.65 -11.31 13.23
CA ASP A 161 32.12 -12.14 14.34
C ASP A 161 32.28 -11.28 15.60
N ARG A 162 31.16 -10.75 16.09
CA ARG A 162 31.06 -9.92 17.28
C ARG A 162 30.50 -10.81 18.36
N THR A 163 31.36 -11.21 19.29
CA THR A 163 30.91 -11.70 20.58
C THR A 163 30.10 -10.57 21.24
N PRO A 164 28.79 -10.76 21.51
CA PRO A 164 27.99 -9.73 22.13
C PRO A 164 28.53 -9.47 23.54
N VAL A 165 28.71 -8.19 23.89
CA VAL A 165 29.06 -7.80 25.25
C VAL A 165 27.81 -7.99 26.11
N VAL A 166 27.84 -8.99 26.98
CA VAL A 166 26.74 -9.26 27.91
C VAL A 166 26.94 -8.40 29.15
N ILE A 167 26.11 -7.37 29.30
CA ILE A 167 26.04 -6.57 30.52
C ILE A 167 25.07 -7.27 31.46
N ARG A 168 25.56 -7.69 32.63
CA ARG A 168 24.75 -8.31 33.68
C ARG A 168 24.16 -7.24 34.58
N ALA A 169 23.00 -7.52 35.15
CA ALA A 169 22.43 -6.71 36.22
C ALA A 169 23.43 -6.59 37.37
N THR A 170 23.51 -5.40 37.94
CA THR A 170 24.29 -5.12 39.13
C THR A 170 23.63 -5.75 40.36
N PRO A 171 24.38 -5.96 41.46
CA PRO A 171 23.80 -6.47 42.71
C PRO A 171 22.66 -5.59 43.26
N GLU A 172 22.73 -4.28 43.02
CA GLU A 172 21.69 -3.33 43.44
C GLU A 172 20.39 -3.50 42.64
N GLU A 173 20.49 -3.65 41.32
CA GLU A 173 19.33 -3.92 40.44
C GLU A 173 18.67 -5.26 40.77
N LEU A 174 19.46 -6.28 41.11
CA LEU A 174 18.95 -7.59 41.55
C LEU A 174 18.18 -7.48 42.87
N ALA A 175 18.71 -6.73 43.85
CA ALA A 175 18.04 -6.52 45.13
C ALA A 175 16.72 -5.75 44.98
N LEU A 176 16.68 -4.74 44.10
CA LEU A 176 15.46 -4.00 43.77
C LEU A 176 14.42 -4.92 43.10
N HIS A 177 14.86 -5.80 42.19
CA HIS A 177 13.98 -6.77 41.55
C HIS A 177 13.41 -7.79 42.54
N GLU A 178 14.22 -8.32 43.46
CA GLU A 178 13.74 -9.23 44.50
C GLU A 178 12.71 -8.56 45.43
N ALA A 179 12.96 -7.32 45.84
CA ALA A 179 12.01 -6.56 46.64
C ALA A 179 10.68 -6.32 45.90
N TYR A 180 10.75 -6.03 44.60
CA TYR A 180 9.57 -5.89 43.74
C TYR A 180 8.76 -7.21 43.63
N MET A 181 9.44 -8.34 43.41
CA MET A 181 8.80 -9.66 43.33
C MET A 181 8.14 -10.06 44.66
N GLN A 182 8.78 -9.77 45.79
CA GLN A 182 8.22 -10.02 47.13
C GLN A 182 6.98 -9.14 47.41
N ALA A 183 7.00 -7.88 46.98
CA ALA A 183 5.84 -7.00 47.10
C ALA A 183 4.64 -7.53 46.30
N MET A 184 4.87 -7.92 45.04
CA MET A 184 3.82 -8.53 44.20
C MET A 184 3.27 -9.83 44.80
N GLU A 185 4.14 -10.71 45.31
CA GLU A 185 3.71 -11.96 45.94
C GLU A 185 2.91 -11.71 47.22
N SER A 186 3.27 -10.68 47.98
CA SER A 186 2.54 -10.29 49.19
C SER A 186 1.14 -9.73 48.88
N GLU A 187 1.00 -8.91 47.82
CA GLU A 187 -0.30 -8.40 47.34
C GLU A 187 -1.20 -9.54 46.84
N MET A 188 -0.67 -10.46 46.05
CA MET A 188 -1.45 -11.60 45.55
C MET A 188 -1.91 -12.53 46.68
N ARG A 189 -1.18 -12.59 47.79
CA ARG A 189 -1.53 -13.42 48.96
C ARG A 189 -2.57 -12.75 49.87
N THR A 190 -2.62 -11.42 49.92
CA THR A 190 -3.65 -10.70 50.67
C THR A 190 -5.02 -10.77 49.99
N ASP A 191 -5.05 -10.75 48.65
CA ASP A 191 -6.31 -10.88 47.88
C ASP A 191 -6.92 -12.29 47.98
N ALA A 192 -6.10 -13.31 48.23
CA ALA A 192 -6.56 -14.70 48.41
C ALA A 192 -7.07 -15.03 49.83
N ALA A 193 -6.86 -14.13 50.81
CA ALA A 193 -7.27 -14.34 52.20
C ALA A 193 -8.58 -13.60 52.58
N ASP A 194 -9.07 -12.72 51.70
CA ASP A 194 -10.30 -11.91 51.89
C ASP A 194 -11.43 -12.32 50.90
N SER A 195 -11.34 -13.53 50.33
CA SER A 195 -12.38 -14.23 49.54
C SER A 195 -12.70 -15.59 50.16
#